data_AF-A0A0B4H1Q8-F1
#
_entry.id   AF-A0A0B4H1Q8-F1
#
_cell.length_a   1.000
_cell.length_b   1.000
_cell.length_c   1.000
_cell.angle_alpha   90.00
_cell.angle_beta   90.00
_cell.angle_gamma   90.00
#
_symmetry.space_group_name_H-M   'P 1'
#
loop_
_entity.id
_entity.type
_entity.pdbx_description
1 polymer ?
#
loop_
_entity_poly.entity_id
_entity_poly.type
_entity_poly.pdbx_seq_one_letter_code
_entity_poly.pdbx_strand_id
1 'polypeptide(L)'
;MASQLRPGVDLDDKTVKDLIEDCLSIFPDCTQLGHIEIQLFMSNMMESLRLWAERTEESAAASGSVEKVLESRPNALYKIKFALFMIFNNLNWYKTNASEDEDTARCLKDIKRIIEGLDMVGRAIIQ
;
A
#
# COMPACT_ATOMS: atom_id res chain seq x y z
N MET A 1 22.67 -17.48 21.49
CA MET A 1 22.76 -17.38 20.01
C MET A 1 22.00 -16.15 19.59
N ALA A 2 22.60 -15.34 18.72
CA ALA A 2 22.06 -14.05 18.30
C ALA A 2 20.69 -14.22 17.64
N SER A 3 19.74 -13.41 18.08
CA SER A 3 18.46 -13.18 17.43
C SER A 3 18.72 -12.86 15.95
N GLN A 4 18.23 -13.69 15.04
CA GLN A 4 18.18 -13.33 13.63
C GLN A 4 17.19 -12.16 13.52
N LEU A 5 17.76 -10.96 13.37
CA LEU A 5 17.05 -9.81 12.82
C LEU A 5 16.33 -10.32 11.56
N ARG A 6 14.99 -10.25 11.56
CA ARG A 6 14.23 -10.26 10.30
C ARG A 6 14.94 -9.27 9.38
N PRO A 7 15.22 -9.58 8.11
CA PRO A 7 15.83 -8.61 7.21
C PRO A 7 14.95 -7.36 7.27
N GLY A 8 15.47 -6.31 7.90
CA GLY A 8 14.78 -5.04 8.02
C GLY A 8 14.63 -4.57 6.59
N VAL A 9 13.40 -4.52 6.11
CA VAL A 9 13.12 -3.90 4.82
C VAL A 9 13.54 -2.45 5.00
N ASP A 10 14.60 -2.07 4.30
CA ASP A 10 15.08 -0.71 4.32
C ASP A 10 14.09 0.15 3.52
N LEU A 11 13.23 0.84 4.26
CA LEU A 11 12.24 1.77 3.71
C LEU A 11 12.74 3.21 3.78
N ASP A 12 13.96 3.44 4.29
CA ASP A 12 14.49 4.78 4.44
C ASP A 12 14.84 5.38 3.08
N ASP A 13 15.26 4.54 2.13
CA ASP A 13 15.61 4.92 0.75
C ASP A 13 14.39 5.23 -0.15
N LYS A 14 13.18 4.80 0.22
CA LYS A 14 11.97 5.00 -0.61
C LYS A 14 11.05 6.06 -0.02
N THR A 15 10.57 6.98 -0.85
CA THR A 15 9.51 7.91 -0.46
C THR A 15 8.14 7.21 -0.45
N VAL A 16 7.17 7.81 0.24
CA VAL A 16 5.76 7.41 0.19
C VAL A 16 5.25 7.42 -1.25
N LYS A 17 5.70 8.40 -2.06
CA LYS A 17 5.36 8.49 -3.47
C LYS A 17 5.91 7.30 -4.27
N ASP A 18 7.19 6.95 -4.10
CA ASP A 18 7.79 5.80 -4.79
C ASP A 18 7.01 4.50 -4.48
N LEU A 19 6.61 4.32 -3.23
CA LEU A 19 5.86 3.14 -2.80
C LEU A 19 4.42 3.11 -3.33
N ILE A 20 3.78 4.28 -3.52
CA ILE A 20 2.48 4.39 -4.19
C ILE A 20 2.63 3.99 -5.65
N GLU A 21 3.63 4.54 -6.35
CA GLU A 21 3.91 4.25 -7.76
C GLU A 21 4.19 2.76 -7.97
N ASP A 22 4.99 2.15 -7.08
CA ASP A 22 5.24 0.71 -7.05
C ASP A 22 3.93 -0.09 -6.99
N CYS A 23 3.01 0.26 -6.07
CA CYS A 23 1.71 -0.41 -5.95
C CYS A 23 0.85 -0.23 -7.21
N LEU A 24 0.72 1.01 -7.69
CA LEU A 24 -0.12 1.35 -8.83
C LEU A 24 0.39 0.76 -10.15
N SER A 25 1.69 0.51 -10.27
CA SER A 25 2.28 -0.13 -11.45
C SER A 25 1.88 -1.61 -11.59
N ILE A 26 1.60 -2.30 -10.49
CA ILE A 26 1.27 -3.74 -10.47
C ILE A 26 -0.23 -4.00 -10.59
N PHE A 27 -1.07 -3.10 -10.06
CA PHE A 27 -2.52 -3.28 -10.06
C PHE A 27 -3.12 -3.65 -11.43
N PRO A 28 -2.75 -2.99 -12.56
CA PRO A 28 -3.29 -3.34 -13.86
C PRO A 28 -3.11 -4.82 -14.22
N ASP A 29 -1.94 -5.39 -13.95
CA ASP A 29 -1.68 -6.81 -14.21
C ASP A 29 -2.55 -7.70 -13.32
N CYS A 30 -2.71 -7.34 -12.04
CA CYS A 30 -3.56 -8.09 -11.13
C CYS A 30 -5.05 -7.99 -11.46
N THR A 31 -5.53 -6.84 -11.98
CA THR A 31 -6.94 -6.65 -12.37
C THR A 31 -7.37 -7.52 -13.54
N GLN A 32 -6.43 -8.05 -14.32
CA GLN A 32 -6.71 -8.97 -15.42
C GLN A 32 -6.81 -10.43 -14.96
N LEU A 33 -6.48 -10.72 -13.70
CA LEU A 33 -6.49 -12.07 -13.13
C LEU A 33 -7.81 -12.35 -12.41
N GLY A 34 -8.26 -13.60 -12.47
CA GLY A 34 -9.51 -14.05 -11.84
C GLY A 34 -10.77 -13.70 -12.65
N HIS A 35 -11.93 -14.06 -12.11
CA HIS A 35 -13.23 -13.80 -12.73
C HIS A 35 -13.70 -12.36 -12.51
N ILE A 36 -14.73 -11.94 -13.24
CA ILE A 36 -15.21 -10.55 -13.33
C ILE A 36 -15.40 -9.86 -11.95
N GLU A 37 -15.90 -10.56 -10.95
CA GLU A 37 -16.09 -10.00 -9.59
C GLU A 37 -14.76 -9.68 -8.90
N ILE A 38 -13.74 -10.55 -9.04
CA ILE A 38 -12.39 -10.30 -8.52
C ILE A 38 -11.75 -9.13 -9.27
N GLN A 39 -11.95 -9.03 -10.58
CA GLN A 39 -11.42 -7.92 -11.39
C GLN A 39 -12.02 -6.57 -10.94
N LEU A 40 -13.35 -6.54 -10.72
CA LEU A 40 -14.05 -5.37 -10.17
C LEU A 40 -13.57 -5.03 -8.75
N PHE A 41 -13.38 -6.03 -7.90
CA PHE A 41 -12.86 -5.85 -6.55
C PHE A 41 -11.45 -5.25 -6.55
N MET A 42 -10.53 -5.78 -7.37
CA MET A 42 -9.18 -5.25 -7.54
C MET A 42 -9.18 -3.82 -8.08
N SER A 43 -10.06 -3.53 -9.05
CA SER A 43 -10.22 -2.18 -9.61
C SER A 43 -10.66 -1.17 -8.54
N ASN A 44 -11.59 -1.56 -7.67
CA ASN A 44 -12.04 -0.71 -6.55
C ASN A 44 -10.92 -0.46 -5.52
N MET A 45 -10.08 -1.46 -5.25
CA MET A 45 -8.93 -1.29 -4.34
C MET A 45 -7.87 -0.36 -4.95
N MET A 46 -7.58 -0.51 -6.25
CA MET A 46 -6.68 0.40 -6.97
C MET A 46 -7.19 1.84 -6.87
N GLU A 47 -8.48 2.05 -7.11
CA GLU A 47 -9.10 3.39 -7.05
C GLU A 47 -9.06 3.96 -5.63
N SER A 48 -9.31 3.14 -4.61
CA SER A 48 -9.22 3.56 -3.21
C SER A 48 -7.80 4.04 -2.84
N LEU A 49 -6.77 3.34 -3.34
CA LEU A 49 -5.38 3.74 -3.13
C LEU A 49 -5.04 5.04 -3.87
N ARG A 50 -5.54 5.23 -5.10
CA ARG A 50 -5.36 6.48 -5.87
C ARG A 50 -5.98 7.67 -5.15
N LEU A 51 -7.24 7.55 -4.74
CA LEU A 51 -7.93 8.62 -4.01
C LEU A 51 -7.25 8.94 -2.67
N TRP A 52 -6.68 7.94 -2.00
CA TRP A 52 -5.88 8.18 -0.79
C TRP A 52 -4.57 8.92 -1.10
N ALA A 53 -3.88 8.55 -2.18
CA ALA A 53 -2.66 9.20 -2.62
C ALA A 53 -2.90 10.67 -2.99
N GLU A 54 -3.92 10.96 -3.80
CA GLU A 54 -4.29 12.32 -4.21
C GLU A 54 -4.57 13.23 -3.01
N ARG A 55 -5.43 12.78 -2.08
CA ARG A 55 -5.73 13.53 -0.84
C ARG A 55 -4.49 13.78 0.00
N THR A 56 -3.57 12.81 0.03
CA THR A 56 -2.32 12.90 0.77
C THR A 56 -1.35 13.90 0.14
N GLU A 57 -1.25 13.91 -1.20
CA GLU A 57 -0.46 14.91 -1.94
C GLU A 57 -1.03 16.32 -1.79
N GLU A 58 -2.36 16.49 -1.84
CA GLU A 58 -3.04 17.76 -1.61
C GLU A 58 -2.69 18.35 -0.23
N SER A 59 -2.79 17.54 0.82
CA SER A 59 -2.37 17.96 2.17
C SER A 59 -0.87 18.26 2.27
N ALA A 60 -0.04 17.57 1.48
CA ALA A 60 1.40 17.79 1.45
C ALA A 60 1.83 18.98 0.60
N ALA A 61 0.95 19.58 -0.21
CA ALA A 61 1.30 20.60 -1.21
C ALA A 61 2.05 21.80 -0.62
N ALA A 62 1.69 22.24 0.59
CA ALA A 62 2.36 23.36 1.28
C ALA A 62 3.78 23.01 1.77
N SER A 63 4.03 21.73 2.09
CA SER A 63 5.33 21.26 2.60
C SER A 63 6.21 20.64 1.51
N GLY A 64 5.63 20.30 0.35
CA GLY A 64 6.29 19.72 -0.81
C GLY A 64 6.40 18.19 -0.78
N SER A 65 6.26 17.53 0.37
CA SER A 65 6.16 16.06 0.44
C SER A 65 5.53 15.57 1.75
N VAL A 66 5.05 14.31 1.73
CA VAL A 66 4.48 13.63 2.91
C VAL A 66 5.54 13.42 3.99
N GLU A 67 6.78 13.11 3.60
CA GLU A 67 7.91 12.96 4.51
C GLU A 67 8.15 14.23 5.32
N LYS A 68 8.08 15.40 4.68
CA LYS A 68 8.24 16.69 5.36
C LYS A 68 7.09 16.97 6.31
N VAL A 69 5.84 16.70 5.91
CA VAL A 69 4.67 16.83 6.80
C VAL A 69 4.83 15.95 8.05
N LEU A 70 5.44 14.77 7.89
CA LEU A 70 5.59 13.77 8.94
C LEU A 70 6.98 13.72 9.58
N GLU A 71 7.85 14.71 9.35
CA GLU A 71 9.22 14.72 9.88
C GLU A 71 9.23 14.68 11.43
N SER A 72 8.26 15.35 12.05
CA SER A 72 8.06 15.36 13.50
C SER A 72 7.34 14.11 14.03
N ARG A 73 6.86 13.23 13.14
CA ARG A 73 6.08 12.03 13.42
C ARG A 73 6.68 10.79 12.71
N PRO A 74 7.95 10.43 12.97
CA PRO A 74 8.65 9.37 12.24
C PRO A 74 7.95 8.00 12.31
N ASN A 75 7.31 7.69 13.44
CA ASN A 75 6.53 6.46 13.59
C ASN A 75 5.31 6.40 12.66
N ALA A 76 4.69 7.54 12.35
CA ALA A 76 3.58 7.62 11.42
C ALA A 76 4.06 7.41 9.97
N LEU A 77 5.15 8.10 9.61
CA LEU A 77 5.78 7.95 8.31
C LEU A 77 6.17 6.49 8.05
N TYR A 78 6.83 5.84 9.01
CA TYR A 78 7.20 4.44 8.91
C TYR A 78 5.98 3.53 8.71
N LYS A 79 4.89 3.74 9.46
CA LYS A 79 3.66 2.94 9.31
C LYS A 79 3.05 3.07 7.92
N ILE A 80 3.03 4.27 7.35
CA ILE A 80 2.53 4.51 6.00
C ILE A 80 3.41 3.79 4.97
N LYS A 81 4.73 3.99 5.02
CA LYS A 81 5.67 3.31 4.13
C LYS A 81 5.54 1.79 4.22
N PHE A 82 5.46 1.26 5.45
CA PHE A 82 5.33 -0.17 5.69
C PHE A 82 4.01 -0.74 5.14
N ALA A 83 2.90 -0.03 5.30
CA ALA A 83 1.61 -0.46 4.75
C ALA A 83 1.63 -0.50 3.22
N LEU A 84 2.19 0.51 2.56
CA LEU A 84 2.35 0.52 1.10
C LEU A 84 3.26 -0.64 0.63
N PHE A 85 4.38 -0.86 1.32
CA PHE A 85 5.25 -2.00 1.05
C PHE A 85 4.53 -3.35 1.18
N MET A 86 3.68 -3.51 2.20
CA MET A 86 2.87 -4.71 2.37
C MET A 86 1.83 -4.88 1.26
N ILE A 87 1.19 -3.81 0.79
CA ILE A 87 0.29 -3.85 -0.37
C ILE A 87 1.07 -4.35 -1.59
N PHE A 88 2.21 -3.74 -1.88
CA PHE A 88 3.07 -4.11 -3.01
C PHE A 88 3.47 -5.60 -2.99
N ASN A 89 3.90 -6.13 -1.85
CA ASN A 89 4.26 -7.54 -1.75
C ASN A 89 3.07 -8.48 -1.95
N ASN A 90 1.91 -8.16 -1.37
CA ASN A 90 0.71 -8.96 -1.56
C ASN A 90 0.23 -8.91 -3.02
N LEU A 91 0.36 -7.76 -3.69
CA LEU A 91 0.06 -7.66 -5.13
C LEU A 91 1.00 -8.52 -5.97
N ASN A 92 2.31 -8.50 -5.71
CA ASN A 92 3.27 -9.37 -6.39
C ASN A 92 2.99 -10.86 -6.15
N TRP A 93 2.69 -11.21 -4.90
CA TRP A 93 2.33 -12.58 -4.55
C TRP A 93 1.07 -13.01 -5.30
N TYR A 94 0.01 -12.18 -5.29
CA TYR A 94 -1.23 -12.45 -6.01
C TYR A 94 -0.98 -12.60 -7.51
N LYS A 95 -0.22 -11.68 -8.12
CA LYS A 95 0.15 -11.73 -9.54
C LYS A 95 0.79 -13.07 -9.93
N THR A 96 1.57 -13.65 -9.03
CA THR A 96 2.31 -14.90 -9.28
C THR A 96 1.49 -16.15 -8.99
N ASN A 97 0.55 -16.09 -8.04
CA ASN A 97 -0.13 -17.26 -7.48
C ASN A 97 -1.65 -17.28 -7.69
N ALA A 98 -2.22 -16.31 -8.42
CA ALA A 98 -3.66 -16.16 -8.58
C ALA A 98 -4.33 -17.48 -9.02
N SER A 99 -5.20 -17.99 -8.15
CA SER A 99 -5.99 -19.19 -8.35
C SER A 99 -7.35 -19.03 -7.65
N GLU A 100 -8.23 -20.04 -7.70
CA GLU A 100 -9.52 -20.03 -7.00
C GLU A 100 -9.43 -20.64 -5.58
N ASP A 101 -8.28 -20.49 -4.91
CA ASP A 101 -8.05 -21.04 -3.57
C ASP A 101 -8.26 -20.04 -2.41
N GLU A 102 -8.27 -20.58 -1.18
CA GLU A 102 -8.47 -19.79 0.04
C GLU A 102 -7.31 -18.81 0.28
N ASP A 103 -6.09 -19.16 -0.13
CA ASP A 103 -4.91 -18.32 0.07
C ASP A 103 -4.97 -17.07 -0.81
N THR A 104 -5.43 -17.20 -2.05
CA THR A 104 -5.73 -16.10 -2.96
C THR A 104 -6.81 -15.19 -2.37
N ALA A 105 -7.92 -15.76 -1.88
CA ALA A 105 -8.98 -14.98 -1.24
C ALA A 105 -8.48 -14.26 0.03
N ARG A 106 -7.59 -14.88 0.80
CA ARG A 106 -6.98 -14.28 2.00
C ARG A 106 -6.05 -13.12 1.64
N CYS A 107 -5.21 -13.29 0.64
CA CYS A 107 -4.33 -12.25 0.12
C CYS A 107 -5.13 -11.01 -0.31
N LEU A 108 -6.22 -11.20 -1.06
CA LEU A 108 -7.10 -10.10 -1.49
C LEU A 108 -7.73 -9.35 -0.30
N LYS A 109 -8.16 -10.09 0.74
CA LYS A 109 -8.67 -9.48 1.98
C LYS A 109 -7.60 -8.69 2.72
N ASP A 110 -6.36 -9.20 2.75
CA ASP A 110 -5.24 -8.51 3.39
C ASP A 110 -4.90 -7.20 2.69
N ILE A 111 -4.84 -7.18 1.35
CA ILE A 111 -4.64 -5.95 0.56
C ILE A 111 -5.72 -4.92 0.93
N LYS A 112 -7.00 -5.30 0.87
CA LYS A 112 -8.12 -4.41 1.22
C LYS A 112 -7.98 -3.84 2.62
N ARG A 113 -7.73 -4.68 3.61
CA ARG A 113 -7.59 -4.27 5.01
C ARG A 113 -6.45 -3.27 5.20
N ILE A 114 -5.33 -3.46 4.50
CA ILE A 114 -4.19 -2.55 4.59
C ILE A 114 -4.52 -1.19 3.96
N ILE A 115 -5.21 -1.16 2.81
CA ILE A 115 -5.68 0.07 2.18
C ILE A 115 -6.67 0.83 3.09
N GLU A 116 -7.62 0.13 3.70
CA GLU A 116 -8.55 0.72 4.68
C GLU A 116 -7.80 1.29 5.90
N GLY A 117 -6.77 0.57 6.37
CA GLY A 117 -5.89 1.04 7.44
C GLY A 117 -5.09 2.29 7.05
N LEU A 118 -4.61 2.39 5.81
CA LEU A 118 -3.96 3.59 5.27
C LEU A 118 -4.93 4.79 5.27
N ASP A 119 -6.18 4.60 4.86
CA ASP A 119 -7.18 5.68 4.88
C ASP A 119 -7.42 6.18 6.31
N MET A 120 -7.54 5.29 7.29
CA MET A 120 -7.69 5.65 8.70
C MET A 120 -6.47 6.42 9.24
N VAL A 121 -5.26 5.95 8.97
CA VAL A 121 -4.02 6.59 9.42
C VAL A 121 -3.83 7.95 8.74
N GLY A 122 -4.09 8.04 7.43
CA GLY A 122 -4.01 9.29 6.68
C GLY A 122 -4.93 10.35 7.25
N ARG A 123 -6.21 10.03 7.49
CA ARG A 123 -7.18 10.96 8.08
C ARG A 123 -6.80 11.43 9.48
N ALA A 124 -6.20 10.57 10.30
CA ALA A 124 -5.84 10.91 11.68
C ALA A 124 -4.60 11.83 11.78
N ILE A 125 -3.81 11.95 10.70
CA ILE A 125 -2.46 12.52 10.77
C ILE A 125 -2.25 13.65 9.75
N ILE A 126 -2.86 13.56 8.57
CA ILE A 126 -2.62 14.41 7.40
C ILE A 126 -3.78 15.40 7.13
N GLN A 127 -4.97 15.15 7.71
CA GLN A 127 -6.11 16.08 7.72
C GLN A 127 -6.19 16.83 9.05
#